data_AF-A0A3N5FPP5-F1
#
_entry.id   AF-A0A3N5FPP5-F1
#
_cell.length_a   1.000
_cell.length_b   1.000
_cell.length_c   1.000
_cell.angle_alpha   90.00
_cell.angle_beta   90.00
_cell.angle_gamma   90.00
#
_symmetry.space_group_name_H-M   'P 1'
#
loop_
_entity.id
_entity.type
_entity.pdbx_description
1 polymer ?
#
loop_
_entity_poly.entity_id
_entity_poly.type
_entity_poly.pdbx_seq_one_letter_code
_entity_poly.pdbx_strand_id
1 'polypeptide(L)'
;MFEKYEKTFSIGDASELTGVSQKKLRSWGGKCIPEPERIVCGERAYRRYTQDQINLIAKIKEYQEQGFTLKSAVQKATGETLSKMEVVNNA
;
A
#
# COMPACT_ATOMS: atom_id res chain seq x y z
N MET A 1 -4.21 -29.53 5.91
CA MET A 1 -3.32 -28.50 5.33
C MET A 1 -3.86 -27.16 5.81
N PHE A 2 -3.18 -26.47 6.72
CA PHE A 2 -3.62 -25.15 7.18
C PHE A 2 -3.00 -24.12 6.24
N GLU A 3 -3.81 -23.46 5.42
CA GLU A 3 -3.37 -22.30 4.66
C GLU A 3 -2.84 -21.25 5.64
N LYS A 4 -1.59 -20.85 5.43
CA LYS A 4 -0.96 -19.77 6.18
C LYS A 4 -1.63 -18.48 5.71
N TYR A 5 -2.59 -17.97 6.47
CA TYR A 5 -3.21 -16.68 6.17
C TYR A 5 -2.14 -15.58 6.25
N GLU A 6 -1.84 -14.96 5.11
CA GLU A 6 -1.01 -13.77 5.07
C GLU A 6 -1.71 -12.65 5.84
N LYS A 7 -0.96 -11.99 6.73
CA LYS A 7 -1.51 -10.95 7.60
C LYS A 7 -1.88 -9.75 6.73
N THR A 8 -3.18 -9.43 6.69
CA THR A 8 -3.69 -8.23 6.03
C THR A 8 -4.20 -7.22 7.05
N PHE A 9 -4.30 -5.97 6.63
CA PHE A 9 -4.64 -4.82 7.46
C PHE A 9 -5.94 -4.18 6.99
N SER A 10 -6.79 -3.78 7.92
CA SER A 10 -7.98 -2.99 7.59
C SER A 10 -7.60 -1.58 7.13
N ILE A 11 -8.55 -0.82 6.58
CA ILE A 11 -8.31 0.61 6.30
C ILE A 11 -8.07 1.43 7.58
N GLY A 12 -8.59 0.99 8.72
CA GLY A 12 -8.33 1.60 10.02
C GLY A 12 -6.88 1.40 10.41
N ASP A 13 -6.43 0.14 10.43
CA ASP A 13 -5.05 -0.25 10.74
C ASP A 13 -4.08 0.45 9.79
N ALA A 14 -4.37 0.47 8.48
CA ALA A 14 -3.54 1.15 7.50
C ALA A 14 -3.43 2.65 7.78
N SER A 15 -4.50 3.28 8.25
CA SER A 15 -4.49 4.71 8.59
C SER A 15 -3.66 4.99 9.84
N GLU A 16 -3.77 4.14 10.85
CA GLU A 16 -3.00 4.23 12.09
C GLU A 16 -1.50 3.99 11.85
N LEU A 17 -1.17 2.91 11.12
CA LEU A 17 0.22 2.52 10.85
C LEU A 17 0.97 3.50 9.96
N THR A 18 0.29 4.20 9.05
CA THR A 18 0.94 5.06 8.04
C THR A 18 0.74 6.55 8.28
N GLY A 19 -0.17 6.94 9.18
CA GLY A 19 -0.57 8.33 9.38
C GLY A 19 -1.33 8.94 8.19
N VAL A 20 -1.67 8.16 7.16
CA VAL A 20 -2.49 8.63 6.03
C VAL A 20 -3.96 8.48 6.39
N SER A 21 -4.76 9.53 6.20
CA SER A 21 -6.18 9.46 6.52
C SER A 21 -6.91 8.43 5.67
N GLN A 22 -7.89 7.74 6.25
CA GLN A 22 -8.70 6.76 5.52
C GLN A 22 -9.35 7.35 4.25
N LYS A 23 -9.68 8.65 4.22
CA LYS A 23 -10.23 9.32 3.02
C LYS A 23 -9.24 9.30 1.86
N LYS A 24 -7.95 9.59 2.12
CA LYS A 24 -6.88 9.49 1.13
C LYS A 24 -6.66 8.03 0.70
N LEU A 25 -6.64 7.11 1.66
CA LEU A 25 -6.50 5.67 1.35
C LEU A 25 -7.59 5.14 0.40
N ARG A 26 -8.84 5.62 0.55
CA ARG A 26 -9.93 5.28 -0.39
C ARG A 26 -9.73 5.86 -1.79
N SER A 27 -9.07 7.01 -1.92
CA SER A 27 -8.85 7.65 -3.22
C SER A 27 -7.57 7.19 -3.93
N TRP A 28 -6.61 6.62 -3.20
CA TRP A 28 -5.31 6.17 -3.71
C TRP A 28 -5.34 4.79 -4.37
N GLY A 29 -6.27 3.91 -3.99
CA GLY A 29 -6.43 2.58 -4.60
C GLY A 29 -6.57 2.66 -6.12
N GLY A 30 -5.77 1.86 -6.83
CA GLY A 30 -5.75 1.81 -8.30
C GLY A 30 -5.15 3.04 -8.98
N LYS A 31 -4.64 4.02 -8.22
CA LYS A 31 -4.04 5.26 -8.75
C LYS A 31 -2.62 5.49 -8.28
N CYS A 32 -2.43 5.46 -6.96
CA CYS A 32 -1.16 5.74 -6.30
C CYS A 32 -0.55 4.47 -5.69
N ILE A 33 -1.40 3.49 -5.39
CA ILE A 33 -1.03 2.18 -4.86
C ILE A 33 -1.82 1.12 -5.65
N PRO A 34 -1.34 -0.14 -5.71
CA PRO A 34 -2.14 -1.25 -6.23
C PRO A 34 -3.52 -1.29 -5.56
N GLU A 35 -4.57 -1.64 -6.29
CA GLU A 35 -5.91 -1.75 -5.70
C GLU A 35 -5.89 -2.78 -4.57
N PRO A 36 -6.28 -2.42 -3.34
CA PRO A 36 -6.34 -3.36 -2.24
C PRO A 36 -7.45 -4.38 -2.46
N GLU A 37 -7.19 -5.61 -2.02
CA GLU A 37 -8.20 -6.66 -2.04
C GLU A 37 -9.43 -6.26 -1.22
N ARG A 38 -10.56 -6.86 -1.55
CA ARG A 38 -11.81 -6.61 -0.85
C ARG A 38 -12.41 -7.92 -0.35
N ILE A 39 -12.61 -7.99 0.95
CA ILE A 39 -13.34 -9.08 1.59
C ILE A 39 -14.80 -8.64 1.72
N VAL A 40 -15.70 -9.40 1.11
CA VAL A 40 -17.14 -9.19 1.18
C VAL A 40 -17.69 -9.84 2.45
N CYS A 41 -18.45 -9.09 3.24
CA CYS A 41 -19.15 -9.56 4.42
C CYS A 41 -20.57 -8.98 4.40
N GLY A 42 -21.53 -9.82 4.00
CA GLY A 42 -22.89 -9.39 3.69
C GLY A 42 -22.92 -8.38 2.54
N GLU A 43 -23.59 -7.25 2.74
CA GLU A 43 -23.70 -6.18 1.74
C GLU A 43 -22.47 -5.25 1.70
N ARG A 44 -21.46 -5.48 2.55
CA ARG A 44 -20.29 -4.61 2.68
C ARG A 44 -19.04 -5.27 2.14
N ALA A 45 -18.22 -4.49 1.44
CA ALA A 45 -16.90 -4.90 0.96
C ALA A 45 -15.79 -4.09 1.66
N TYR A 46 -14.96 -4.77 2.44
CA TYR A 46 -13.91 -4.17 3.26
C TYR A 46 -12.57 -4.27 2.55
N ARG A 47 -11.88 -3.13 2.39
CA ARG A 47 -10.52 -3.10 1.84
C ARG A 47 -9.54 -3.76 2.80
N ARG A 48 -8.65 -4.58 2.27
CA ARG A 48 -7.55 -5.24 2.97
C ARG A 48 -6.24 -4.88 2.29
N TYR A 49 -5.32 -4.39 3.09
CA TYR A 49 -3.99 -3.99 2.65
C TYR A 49 -2.98 -5.06 3.03
N THR A 50 -2.09 -5.41 2.10
CA THR A 50 -0.93 -6.27 2.40
C THR A 50 0.15 -5.46 3.13
N GLN A 51 1.11 -6.13 3.76
CA GLN A 51 2.25 -5.44 4.38
C GLN A 51 3.03 -4.59 3.36
N ASP A 52 3.18 -5.06 2.12
CA ASP A 52 3.86 -4.30 1.06
C ASP A 52 3.12 -3.01 0.69
N GLN A 53 1.78 -3.08 0.65
CA GLN A 53 0.97 -1.88 0.46
C GLN A 53 1.10 -0.90 1.64
N ILE A 54 1.15 -1.40 2.88
CA ILE A 54 1.42 -0.56 4.07
C ILE A 54 2.77 0.15 3.93
N ASN A 55 3.82 -0.60 3.59
CA ASN A 55 5.17 -0.06 3.41
C ASN A 55 5.21 1.00 2.30
N LEU A 56 4.55 0.75 1.17
CA LEU A 56 4.47 1.70 0.06
C LEU A 56 3.73 2.98 0.47
N ILE A 57 2.59 2.86 1.16
CA ILE A 57 1.83 4.02 1.65
C ILE A 57 2.68 4.86 2.61
N ALA A 58 3.38 4.22 3.55
CA ALA A 58 4.27 4.89 4.49
C ALA A 58 5.38 5.68 3.77
N LYS A 59 6.05 5.06 2.78
CA LYS A 59 7.06 5.74 1.96
C LYS A 59 6.49 6.93 1.18
N ILE A 60 5.30 6.78 0.57
CA ILE A 60 4.64 7.90 -0.12
C ILE A 60 4.40 9.05 0.86
N LYS A 61 3.93 8.75 2.08
CA LYS A 61 3.71 9.75 3.13
C LYS A 61 4.99 10.47 3.51
N GLU A 62 6.08 9.73 3.71
CA GLU A 62 7.40 10.28 4.03
C GLU A 62 7.87 11.28 2.96
N TYR A 63 7.78 10.94 1.67
CA TYR A 63 8.13 11.89 0.61
C TYR A 63 7.19 13.10 0.56
N GLN A 64 5.91 12.93 0.86
CA GLN A 64 5.01 14.08 0.96
C GLN A 64 5.42 15.02 2.11
N GLU A 65 5.91 14.48 3.23
CA GLU A 65 6.44 15.27 4.35
C GLU A 65 7.74 15.99 4.01
N GLN A 66 8.55 15.42 3.12
CA GLN A 66 9.73 16.09 2.54
C GLN A 66 9.36 17.19 1.51
N GLY A 67 8.07 17.42 1.26
CA GLY A 67 7.59 18.48 0.36
C GLY A 67 7.36 18.03 -1.09
N PHE A 68 7.50 16.74 -1.41
CA PHE A 68 7.19 16.26 -2.76
C PHE A 68 5.69 16.25 -3.04
N THR A 69 5.32 16.54 -4.29
CA THR A 69 3.94 16.34 -4.76
C THR A 69 3.56 14.86 -4.69
N LEU A 70 2.26 14.54 -4.60
CA LEU A 70 1.79 13.15 -4.58
C LEU A 70 2.34 12.32 -5.76
N LYS A 71 2.34 12.88 -6.98
CA LYS A 71 2.84 12.20 -8.17
C LYS A 71 4.33 11.87 -8.03
N SER A 72 5.15 12.83 -7.61
CA SER A 72 6.59 12.63 -7.41
C SER A 72 6.90 11.68 -6.25
N ALA A 73 6.12 11.76 -5.17
CA ALA A 73 6.22 10.86 -4.02
C ALA A 73 5.93 9.40 -4.42
N VAL A 74 4.88 9.16 -5.20
CA VAL A 74 4.56 7.83 -5.75
C VAL A 74 5.70 7.31 -6.61
N GLN A 75 6.20 8.12 -7.55
CA GLN A 75 7.32 7.73 -8.43
C GLN A 75 8.59 7.36 -7.65
N LYS A 76 8.92 8.12 -6.60
CA LYS A 76 10.07 7.83 -5.74
C LYS A 76 9.87 6.54 -4.95
N ALA A 77 8.70 6.38 -4.33
CA ALA A 77 8.39 5.19 -3.53
C ALA A 77 8.36 3.89 -4.35
N THR A 78 7.89 3.95 -5.60
CA THR A 78 7.92 2.79 -6.51
C THR A 78 9.29 2.57 -7.14
N GLY A 79 10.02 3.65 -7.47
CA GLY A 79 11.37 3.59 -8.04
C GLY A 79 12.41 2.99 -7.09
N GLU A 80 12.30 3.23 -5.78
CA GLU A 80 13.11 2.53 -4.78
C GLU A 80 12.75 1.05 -4.64
N THR A 81 11.53 0.66 -5.01
CA THR A 81 11.04 -0.71 -4.83
C THR A 81 11.45 -1.62 -6.00
N LEU A 82 11.68 -1.06 -7.20
CA LEU A 82 12.07 -1.81 -8.40
C LEU A 82 13.58 -2.12 -8.50
N SER A 83 14.44 -1.45 -7.74
CA SER A 83 15.90 -1.75 -7.77
C SER A 83 16.28 -3.07 -7.08
N LYS A 84 15.33 -3.75 -6.42
CA LYS A 84 15.56 -5.05 -5.75
C LYS A 84 14.96 -6.27 -6.47
N MET A 85 14.26 -6.09 -7.59
CA MET A 85 13.52 -7.20 -8.24
C MET A 85 14.16 -7.72 -9.53
N GLU A 86 15.19 -7.07 -10.09
CA GLU A 86 15.84 -7.51 -11.34
C GLU A 86 17.10 -8.39 -11.17
N VAL A 87 17.60 -8.61 -9.94
CA VAL A 87 18.87 -9.35 -9.75
C VAL A 87 18.67 -10.87 -9.60
N VAL A 88 17.45 -11.39 -9.48
CA VAL A 88 17.22 -12.82 -9.16
C VAL A 88 17.00 -13.73 -10.40
N ASN A 89 16.84 -13.19 -11.61
CA ASN A 89 16.55 -14.02 -12.80
C ASN A 89 17.63 -13.95 -13.88
N ASN A 90 18.90 -14.11 -13.49
CA ASN A 90 19.96 -14.53 -14.40
C ASN A 90 21.07 -15.25 -13.62
N ALA A 91 20.86 -16.54 -13.37
CA ALA A 91 21.89 -17.52 -13.03
C ALA A 91 21.45 -18.89 -13.52
#